data_AF-A0A1A8N226-F1
#
_entry.id   AF-A0A1A8N226-F1
#
_cell.length_a   1.000
_cell.length_b   1.000
_cell.length_c   1.000
_cell.angle_alpha   90.00
_cell.angle_beta   90.00
_cell.angle_gamma   90.00
#
_symmetry.space_group_name_H-M   'P 1'
#
loop_
_entity.id
_entity.type
_entity.pdbx_description
1 polymer ?
#
loop_
_entity_poly.entity_id
_entity_poly.type
_entity_poly.pdbx_seq_one_letter_code
_entity_poly.pdbx_strand_id
1 'polypeptide(L)'
;IYLLVKSKAFQYAMYVVVAINAVWILVETFTLESGYSWSKFVPLSYIIFLTIYGIEVLLKITGLGPMAYFSSGWNLFDFSVTTFAFLGLIALVFNMEPFYFIVVLRPFQLLRLFKIKQRYRNVLDTMFELFPRMASLGLTLIIFYYSFAIVGMEFFADVVYPNCCNTSTVANSYRQVNITEGNRTVLEEGYYYLNNFNNILSSFVTLFELTVVNNWYITMEGVTSMTSHWSRLYFMTFYIVTMVVMTIIVAFILDAFVFRMNYSRKNRELVDNPEDENGIVFDVEVKQDEALATLDLYKQMSPGPSSLSSLVRVLQAMDRSGHSSLVYLGRRSRTKSDLSMKMYEEEIQEWYSEYSRKNLPQLDQSLRTVGGSFGSDSCSLSEPEQNSLSDQHSIN
;
A
#
# COMPACT_ATOMS: atom_id res chain seq x y z
N ILE A 1 -8.09 -34.25 -11.31
CA ILE A 1 -8.47 -32.82 -11.16
C ILE A 1 -7.28 -31.98 -10.71
N TYR A 2 -6.64 -32.27 -9.57
CA TYR A 2 -5.45 -31.54 -9.09
C TYR A 2 -4.33 -31.36 -10.14
N LEU A 3 -3.93 -32.44 -10.83
CA LEU A 3 -2.90 -32.40 -11.88
C LEU A 3 -3.28 -31.50 -13.08
N LEU A 4 -4.57 -31.45 -13.43
CA LEU A 4 -5.06 -30.64 -14.54
C LEU A 4 -4.99 -29.15 -14.19
N VAL A 5 -5.44 -28.77 -12.99
CA VAL A 5 -5.43 -27.39 -12.50
C VAL A 5 -4.01 -26.84 -12.33
N LYS A 6 -3.07 -27.69 -11.91
CA LYS A 6 -1.66 -27.32 -11.75
C LYS A 6 -0.88 -27.26 -13.08
N SER A 7 -1.45 -27.79 -14.17
CA SER A 7 -0.77 -27.82 -15.46
C SER A 7 -0.58 -26.40 -16.01
N LYS A 8 0.60 -26.13 -16.58
CA LYS A 8 0.88 -24.87 -17.28
C LYS A 8 -0.06 -24.67 -18.47
N ALA A 9 -0.45 -25.78 -19.13
CA ALA A 9 -1.39 -25.76 -20.24
C ALA A 9 -2.76 -25.18 -19.85
N PHE A 10 -3.30 -25.57 -18.69
CA PHE A 10 -4.57 -25.02 -18.19
C PHE A 10 -4.47 -23.51 -17.92
N GLN A 11 -3.37 -23.05 -17.32
CA GLN A 11 -3.14 -21.62 -17.07
C GLN A 11 -3.06 -20.82 -18.39
N TYR A 12 -2.29 -21.30 -19.37
CA TYR A 12 -2.19 -20.65 -20.68
C TYR A 12 -3.53 -20.66 -21.43
N ALA A 13 -4.29 -21.75 -21.37
CA ALA A 13 -5.63 -21.81 -21.97
C ALA A 13 -6.56 -20.74 -21.39
N MET A 14 -6.55 -20.55 -20.06
CA MET A 14 -7.36 -19.50 -19.43
C MET A 14 -6.91 -18.09 -19.84
N TYR A 15 -5.60 -17.85 -20.00
CA TYR A 15 -5.12 -16.57 -20.50
C TYR A 15 -5.54 -16.30 -21.95
N VAL A 16 -5.57 -17.33 -22.80
CA VAL A 16 -6.09 -17.21 -24.18
C VAL A 16 -7.58 -16.86 -24.15
N VAL A 17 -8.38 -17.50 -23.28
CA VAL A 17 -9.81 -17.17 -23.13
C VAL A 17 -10.00 -15.70 -22.72
N VAL A 18 -9.23 -15.21 -21.74
CA VAL A 18 -9.30 -13.80 -21.32
C VAL A 18 -8.91 -12.85 -22.47
N ALA A 19 -7.89 -13.19 -23.26
CA ALA A 19 -7.49 -12.40 -24.42
C ALA A 19 -8.57 -12.37 -25.51
N ILE A 20 -9.20 -13.50 -25.80
CA ILE A 20 -10.32 -13.59 -26.74
C ILE A 20 -11.51 -12.74 -26.24
N ASN A 21 -11.83 -12.80 -24.95
CA ASN A 21 -12.87 -11.98 -24.34
C ASN A 21 -12.56 -10.47 -24.49
N ALA A 22 -11.31 -10.06 -24.30
CA ALA A 22 -10.90 -8.67 -24.49
C ALA A 22 -11.11 -8.20 -25.93
N VAL A 23 -10.69 -9.00 -26.92
CA VAL A 23 -10.90 -8.71 -28.34
C VAL A 23 -12.39 -8.67 -28.67
N TRP A 24 -13.19 -9.60 -28.11
CA TRP A 24 -14.63 -9.63 -28.33
C TRP A 24 -15.31 -8.36 -27.82
N ILE A 25 -15.00 -7.93 -26.59
CA ILE A 25 -15.53 -6.69 -26.00
C ILE A 25 -15.15 -5.49 -26.88
N LEU A 26 -13.91 -5.44 -27.38
CA LEU A 26 -13.45 -4.37 -28.26
C LEU A 26 -14.26 -4.31 -29.57
N VAL A 27 -14.43 -5.45 -30.25
CA VAL A 27 -15.22 -5.56 -31.49
C VAL A 27 -16.68 -5.17 -31.24
N GLU A 28 -17.25 -5.63 -30.13
CA GLU A 28 -18.61 -5.29 -29.72
C GLU A 28 -18.77 -3.78 -29.51
N THR A 29 -17.83 -3.13 -28.82
CA THR A 29 -17.86 -1.66 -28.62
C THR A 29 -17.78 -0.88 -29.93
N PHE A 30 -16.91 -1.28 -30.87
CA PHE A 30 -16.84 -0.61 -32.18
C PHE A 30 -18.10 -0.83 -33.03
N THR A 31 -18.71 -2.01 -32.93
CA THR A 31 -19.94 -2.31 -33.68
C THR A 31 -21.13 -1.53 -33.12
N LEU A 32 -21.21 -1.36 -31.80
CA LEU A 32 -22.27 -0.59 -31.14
C LEU A 32 -22.22 0.91 -31.49
N GLU A 33 -21.02 1.49 -31.61
CA GLU A 33 -20.83 2.89 -32.03
C GLU A 33 -21.42 3.16 -33.43
N SER A 34 -21.47 2.14 -34.29
CA SER A 34 -21.99 2.24 -35.67
C SER A 34 -23.53 2.18 -35.81
N GLY A 35 -24.29 2.17 -34.70
CA GLY A 35 -25.74 2.41 -34.73
C GLY A 35 -26.64 1.31 -34.14
N TYR A 36 -26.10 0.38 -33.35
CA TYR A 36 -26.92 -0.61 -32.65
C TYR A 36 -27.19 -0.14 -31.21
N SER A 37 -28.45 0.20 -30.92
CA SER A 37 -28.90 0.65 -29.60
C SER A 37 -28.45 -0.32 -28.50
N TRP A 38 -28.07 0.21 -27.33
CA TRP A 38 -27.85 -0.53 -26.09
C TRP A 38 -29.11 -1.35 -25.76
N SER A 39 -29.16 -2.56 -26.30
CA SER A 39 -30.26 -3.46 -26.06
C SER A 39 -30.15 -3.91 -24.61
N LYS A 40 -31.26 -3.84 -23.84
CA LYS A 40 -31.34 -4.39 -22.47
C LYS A 40 -31.06 -5.90 -22.41
N PHE A 41 -30.86 -6.56 -23.56
CA PHE A 41 -30.51 -7.96 -23.64
C PHE A 41 -29.02 -8.20 -23.37
N VAL A 42 -28.75 -9.13 -22.45
CA VAL A 42 -27.41 -9.62 -22.18
C VAL A 42 -26.88 -10.32 -23.44
N PRO A 43 -25.70 -9.96 -23.95
CA PRO A 43 -25.13 -10.63 -25.10
C PRO A 43 -24.79 -12.08 -24.74
N LEU A 44 -25.11 -13.02 -25.64
CA LEU A 44 -24.83 -14.44 -25.44
C LEU A 44 -23.33 -14.70 -25.17
N SER A 45 -22.44 -13.90 -25.76
CA SER A 45 -20.99 -13.94 -25.51
C SER A 45 -20.66 -13.78 -24.03
N TYR A 46 -21.33 -12.87 -23.31
CA TYR A 46 -21.09 -12.64 -21.89
C TYR A 46 -21.44 -13.88 -21.05
N ILE A 47 -22.57 -14.54 -21.37
CA ILE A 47 -22.99 -15.77 -20.69
C ILE A 47 -21.96 -16.88 -20.94
N ILE A 48 -21.49 -17.03 -22.18
CA ILE A 48 -20.47 -18.02 -22.54
C ILE A 48 -19.18 -17.79 -21.74
N PHE A 49 -18.62 -16.57 -21.75
CA PHE A 49 -17.40 -16.28 -21.00
C PHE A 49 -17.59 -16.45 -19.49
N LEU A 50 -18.73 -16.02 -18.94
CA LEU A 50 -19.03 -16.17 -17.51
C LEU A 50 -19.11 -17.65 -17.10
N THR A 51 -19.74 -18.50 -17.91
CA THR A 51 -19.80 -19.94 -17.63
C THR A 51 -18.40 -20.58 -17.66
N ILE A 52 -17.53 -20.19 -18.61
CA ILE A 52 -16.15 -20.66 -18.66
C ILE A 52 -15.38 -20.25 -17.39
N TYR A 53 -15.50 -19.00 -16.95
CA TYR A 53 -14.86 -18.54 -15.70
C TYR A 53 -15.45 -19.21 -14.46
N GLY A 54 -16.76 -19.49 -14.44
CA GLY A 54 -17.40 -20.25 -13.38
C GLY A 54 -16.84 -21.66 -13.27
N ILE A 55 -16.71 -22.36 -14.39
CA ILE A 55 -16.12 -23.70 -14.46
C ILE A 55 -14.65 -23.67 -14.02
N GLU A 56 -13.87 -22.68 -14.46
CA GLU A 56 -12.48 -22.49 -14.02
C GLU A 56 -12.36 -22.41 -12.49
N VAL A 57 -13.15 -21.54 -11.87
CA VAL A 57 -13.14 -21.33 -10.42
C VAL A 57 -13.57 -22.59 -9.67
N LEU A 58 -14.62 -23.29 -10.13
CA LEU A 58 -15.07 -24.56 -9.55
C LEU A 58 -13.99 -25.65 -9.66
N LEU A 59 -13.33 -25.77 -10.80
CA LEU A 59 -12.22 -26.71 -11.00
C LEU A 59 -11.03 -26.37 -10.08
N LYS A 60 -10.69 -25.09 -9.92
CA LYS A 60 -9.61 -24.67 -9.01
C LYS A 60 -9.94 -24.95 -7.55
N ILE A 61 -11.15 -24.66 -7.08
CA ILE A 61 -11.56 -24.92 -5.69
C ILE A 61 -11.56 -26.43 -5.39
N THR A 62 -12.13 -27.25 -6.29
CA THR A 62 -12.14 -28.71 -6.12
C THR A 62 -10.76 -29.34 -6.28
N GLY A 63 -9.90 -28.77 -7.13
CA GLY A 63 -8.55 -29.26 -7.36
C GLY A 63 -7.57 -28.94 -6.23
N LEU A 64 -7.47 -27.67 -5.83
CA LEU A 64 -6.50 -27.18 -4.83
C LEU A 64 -7.00 -27.31 -3.38
N GLY A 65 -8.32 -27.43 -3.19
CA GLY A 65 -8.96 -27.31 -1.89
C GLY A 65 -9.25 -25.84 -1.54
N PRO A 66 -10.37 -25.55 -0.83
CA PRO A 66 -10.80 -24.18 -0.57
C PRO A 66 -9.79 -23.38 0.26
N MET A 67 -9.16 -24.00 1.27
CA MET A 67 -8.20 -23.30 2.12
C MET A 67 -6.94 -22.84 1.36
N ALA A 68 -6.38 -23.71 0.51
CA ALA A 68 -5.23 -23.37 -0.31
C ALA A 68 -5.60 -22.39 -1.44
N TYR A 69 -6.83 -22.46 -1.95
CA TYR A 69 -7.33 -21.55 -2.98
C TYR A 69 -7.43 -20.10 -2.46
N PHE A 70 -8.07 -19.90 -1.30
CA PHE A 70 -8.27 -18.56 -0.73
C PHE A 70 -7.02 -17.94 -0.12
N SER A 71 -5.97 -18.73 0.14
CA SER A 71 -4.67 -18.21 0.59
C SER A 71 -3.98 -17.34 -0.49
N SER A 72 -4.29 -17.54 -1.77
CA SER A 72 -3.74 -16.71 -2.85
C SER A 72 -4.65 -15.53 -3.17
N GLY A 73 -4.17 -14.30 -2.97
CA GLY A 73 -4.92 -13.07 -3.25
C GLY A 73 -5.44 -12.98 -4.69
N TRP A 74 -4.69 -13.51 -5.66
CA TRP A 74 -5.11 -13.55 -7.06
C TRP A 74 -6.27 -14.52 -7.31
N ASN A 75 -6.29 -15.68 -6.65
CA ASN A 75 -7.41 -16.62 -6.74
C ASN A 75 -8.65 -16.07 -6.02
N LEU A 76 -8.47 -15.36 -4.91
CA LEU A 76 -9.54 -14.64 -4.22
C LEU A 76 -10.15 -13.56 -5.14
N PHE A 77 -9.33 -12.80 -5.87
CA PHE A 77 -9.80 -11.84 -6.87
C PHE A 77 -10.58 -12.51 -8.02
N ASP A 78 -10.12 -13.65 -8.54
CA ASP A 78 -10.87 -14.38 -9.58
C ASP A 78 -12.24 -14.85 -9.07
N PHE A 79 -12.28 -15.34 -7.84
CA PHE A 79 -13.51 -15.78 -7.20
C PHE A 79 -14.47 -14.62 -6.97
N SER A 80 -14.00 -13.49 -6.43
CA SER A 80 -14.85 -12.33 -6.17
C SER A 80 -15.45 -11.77 -7.46
N VAL A 81 -14.64 -11.54 -8.49
CA VAL A 81 -15.11 -11.02 -9.78
C VAL A 81 -16.11 -11.98 -10.44
N THR A 82 -15.85 -13.29 -10.41
CA THR A 82 -16.78 -14.29 -10.96
C THR A 82 -18.09 -14.31 -10.19
N THR A 83 -18.03 -14.27 -8.86
CA THR A 83 -19.21 -14.29 -7.97
C THR A 83 -20.06 -13.04 -8.16
N PHE A 84 -19.45 -11.86 -8.22
CA PHE A 84 -20.16 -10.62 -8.52
C PHE A 84 -20.83 -10.67 -9.90
N ALA A 85 -20.17 -11.19 -10.91
CA ALA A 85 -20.74 -11.33 -12.26
C ALA A 85 -21.94 -12.30 -12.30
N PHE A 86 -21.90 -13.41 -11.56
CA PHE A 86 -23.05 -14.31 -11.38
C PHE A 86 -24.19 -13.62 -10.62
N LEU A 87 -23.89 -12.87 -9.55
CA LEU A 87 -24.89 -12.13 -8.79
C LEU A 87 -25.59 -11.09 -9.66
N GLY A 88 -24.85 -10.37 -10.51
CA GLY A 88 -25.40 -9.45 -11.49
C GLY A 88 -26.31 -10.11 -12.52
N LEU A 89 -25.93 -11.30 -13.02
CA LEU A 89 -26.77 -12.07 -13.94
C LEU A 89 -28.08 -12.54 -13.27
N ILE A 90 -28.00 -13.05 -12.04
CA ILE A 90 -29.16 -13.50 -11.26
C ILE A 90 -30.09 -12.32 -10.98
N ALA A 91 -29.54 -11.18 -10.53
CA ALA A 91 -30.32 -9.98 -10.25
C ALA A 91 -31.06 -9.46 -11.50
N LEU A 92 -30.44 -9.57 -12.67
CA LEU A 92 -31.08 -9.21 -13.94
C LEU A 92 -32.23 -10.16 -14.30
N VAL A 93 -32.09 -11.47 -14.07
CA VAL A 93 -33.17 -12.45 -14.27
C VAL A 93 -34.38 -12.13 -13.38
N PHE A 94 -34.14 -11.60 -12.18
CA PHE A 94 -35.19 -11.13 -11.27
C PHE A 94 -35.70 -9.71 -11.57
N ASN A 95 -35.34 -9.13 -12.73
CA ASN A 95 -35.72 -7.77 -13.15
C ASN A 95 -35.34 -6.67 -12.14
N MET A 96 -34.26 -6.86 -11.39
CA MET A 96 -33.74 -5.80 -10.52
C MET A 96 -32.89 -4.82 -11.35
N GLU A 97 -33.57 -3.85 -12.00
CA GLU A 97 -32.96 -2.77 -12.80
C GLU A 97 -31.71 -2.11 -12.18
N PRO A 98 -31.63 -1.79 -10.87
CA PRO A 98 -30.44 -1.14 -10.31
C PRO A 98 -29.18 -2.01 -10.33
N PHE A 99 -29.25 -3.33 -10.54
CA PHE A 99 -28.06 -4.19 -10.60
C PHE A 99 -27.48 -4.33 -12.02
N TYR A 100 -28.09 -3.69 -13.02
CA TYR A 100 -27.57 -3.71 -14.40
C TYR A 100 -26.12 -3.20 -14.50
N PHE A 101 -25.69 -2.28 -13.62
CA PHE A 101 -24.30 -1.79 -13.61
C PHE A 101 -23.28 -2.93 -13.48
N ILE A 102 -23.60 -4.03 -12.78
CA ILE A 102 -22.67 -5.17 -12.62
C ILE A 102 -22.34 -5.80 -13.97
N VAL A 103 -23.31 -5.86 -14.88
CA VAL A 103 -23.11 -6.36 -16.26
C VAL A 103 -22.24 -5.38 -17.06
N VAL A 104 -22.42 -4.08 -16.84
CA VAL A 104 -21.57 -3.03 -17.44
C VAL A 104 -20.12 -3.14 -16.97
N LEU A 105 -19.89 -3.58 -15.73
CA LEU A 105 -18.56 -3.81 -15.17
C LEU A 105 -17.84 -5.07 -15.72
N ARG A 106 -18.34 -5.74 -16.76
CA ARG A 106 -17.67 -6.88 -17.41
C ARG A 106 -16.18 -6.65 -17.78
N PRO A 107 -15.69 -5.44 -18.14
CA PRO A 107 -14.26 -5.23 -18.41
C PRO A 107 -13.36 -5.44 -17.20
N PHE A 108 -13.87 -5.38 -15.96
CA PHE A 108 -13.11 -5.71 -14.76
C PHE A 108 -12.59 -7.17 -14.77
N GLN A 109 -13.26 -8.07 -15.48
CA GLN A 109 -12.79 -9.45 -15.69
C GLN A 109 -11.47 -9.50 -16.47
N LEU A 110 -11.18 -8.48 -17.29
CA LEU A 110 -9.93 -8.38 -18.06
C LEU A 110 -8.72 -8.01 -17.18
N LEU A 111 -8.94 -7.54 -15.94
CA LEU A 111 -7.85 -7.31 -14.98
C LEU A 111 -7.07 -8.60 -14.68
N ARG A 112 -7.65 -9.77 -14.95
CA ARG A 112 -6.95 -11.07 -14.92
C ARG A 112 -5.74 -11.11 -15.85
N LEU A 113 -5.75 -10.34 -16.94
CA LEU A 113 -4.64 -10.25 -17.89
C LEU A 113 -3.39 -9.65 -17.23
N PHE A 114 -3.55 -8.78 -16.24
CA PHE A 114 -2.42 -8.22 -15.49
C PHE A 114 -1.65 -9.28 -14.69
N LYS A 115 -2.25 -10.44 -14.40
CA LYS A 115 -1.56 -11.57 -13.77
C LYS A 115 -0.48 -12.20 -14.64
N ILE A 116 -0.53 -12.00 -15.96
CA ILE A 116 0.37 -12.68 -16.92
C ILE A 116 1.80 -12.16 -16.78
N LYS A 117 1.96 -10.83 -16.67
CA LYS A 117 3.29 -10.21 -16.57
C LYS A 117 3.66 -10.01 -15.11
N GLN A 118 4.81 -10.57 -14.72
CA GLN A 118 5.38 -10.39 -13.38
C GLN A 118 5.48 -8.91 -12.98
N ARG A 119 5.78 -8.01 -13.92
CA ARG A 119 5.88 -6.57 -13.66
C ARG A 119 4.59 -5.99 -13.09
N TYR A 120 3.43 -6.31 -13.69
CA TYR A 120 2.15 -5.80 -13.21
C TYR A 120 1.76 -6.44 -11.87
N ARG A 121 2.09 -7.72 -11.67
CA ARG A 121 1.88 -8.37 -10.37
C ARG A 121 2.61 -7.65 -9.25
N ASN A 122 3.91 -7.40 -9.44
CA ASN A 122 4.72 -6.70 -8.46
C ASN A 122 4.15 -5.30 -8.14
N VAL A 123 3.71 -4.55 -9.17
CA VAL A 123 3.13 -3.21 -8.96
C VAL A 123 1.85 -3.28 -8.12
N LEU A 124 0.92 -4.19 -8.46
CA LEU A 124 -0.33 -4.35 -7.72
C LEU A 124 -0.10 -4.85 -6.29
N ASP A 125 0.81 -5.82 -6.11
CA ASP A 125 1.18 -6.32 -4.78
C ASP A 125 1.76 -5.18 -3.92
N THR A 126 2.65 -4.35 -4.49
CA THR A 126 3.19 -3.17 -3.78
C THR A 126 2.11 -2.12 -3.48
N MET A 127 1.13 -1.95 -4.37
CA MET A 127 0.03 -1.00 -4.19
C MET A 127 -0.86 -1.43 -3.01
N PHE A 128 -1.25 -2.71 -2.95
CA PHE A 128 -2.05 -3.23 -1.84
C PHE A 128 -1.30 -3.21 -0.51
N GLU A 129 0.01 -3.44 -0.52
CA GLU A 129 0.81 -3.34 0.69
C GLU A 129 0.97 -1.89 1.18
N LEU A 130 1.02 -0.92 0.27
CA LEU A 130 1.06 0.50 0.60
C LEU A 130 -0.31 1.09 0.95
N PHE A 131 -1.40 0.43 0.56
CA PHE A 131 -2.75 0.93 0.74
C PHE A 131 -3.09 1.35 2.18
N PRO A 132 -2.74 0.59 3.23
CA PRO A 132 -2.99 1.01 4.62
C PRO A 132 -2.28 2.33 4.98
N ARG A 133 -1.06 2.54 4.47
CA ARG A 133 -0.29 3.78 4.65
C ARG A 133 -0.89 4.93 3.84
N MET A 134 -1.44 4.67 2.66
CA MET A 134 -2.16 5.69 1.88
C MET A 134 -3.49 6.05 2.54
N ALA A 135 -4.19 5.08 3.12
CA ALA A 135 -5.45 5.29 3.81
C ALA A 135 -5.30 6.19 5.05
N SER A 136 -4.20 6.05 5.80
CA SER A 136 -3.94 6.93 6.95
C SER A 136 -3.71 8.41 6.54
N LEU A 137 -3.06 8.65 5.39
CA LEU A 137 -2.93 10.00 4.82
C LEU A 137 -4.25 10.52 4.23
N GLY A 138 -5.04 9.64 3.61
CA GLY A 138 -6.39 9.99 3.16
C GLY A 138 -7.27 10.42 4.34
N LEU A 139 -7.12 9.77 5.50
CA LEU A 139 -7.85 10.14 6.71
C LEU A 139 -7.47 11.55 7.21
N THR A 140 -6.20 11.96 7.13
CA THR A 140 -5.82 13.33 7.52
C THR A 140 -6.45 14.37 6.60
N LEU A 141 -6.52 14.11 5.29
CA LEU A 141 -7.25 14.97 4.34
C LEU A 141 -8.74 15.08 4.71
N ILE A 142 -9.38 13.96 5.06
CA ILE A 142 -10.80 13.95 5.48
C ILE A 142 -11.01 14.79 6.75
N ILE A 143 -10.08 14.77 7.71
CA ILE A 143 -10.15 15.61 8.91
C ILE A 143 -10.08 17.11 8.55
N PHE A 144 -9.21 17.48 7.60
CA PHE A 144 -9.17 18.86 7.10
C PHE A 144 -10.49 19.24 6.43
N TYR A 145 -11.02 18.39 5.54
CA TYR A 145 -12.33 18.63 4.90
C TYR A 145 -13.44 18.77 5.94
N TYR A 146 -13.43 17.95 6.99
CA TYR A 146 -14.40 18.03 8.08
C TYR A 146 -14.40 19.41 8.73
N SER A 147 -13.23 19.95 9.10
CA SER A 147 -13.15 21.28 9.72
C SER A 147 -13.70 22.40 8.83
N PHE A 148 -13.35 22.41 7.55
CA PHE A 148 -13.83 23.42 6.60
C PHE A 148 -15.29 23.23 6.23
N ALA A 149 -15.79 21.99 6.21
CA ALA A 149 -17.18 21.70 5.91
C ALA A 149 -18.11 22.19 7.02
N ILE A 150 -17.76 21.98 8.30
CA ILE A 150 -18.55 22.52 9.42
C ILE A 150 -18.64 24.05 9.32
N VAL A 151 -17.50 24.73 9.14
CA VAL A 151 -17.49 26.20 8.96
C VAL A 151 -18.32 26.60 7.73
N GLY A 152 -18.16 25.90 6.61
CA GLY A 152 -18.90 26.17 5.39
C GLY A 152 -20.40 26.00 5.54
N MET A 153 -20.87 24.99 6.28
CA MET A 153 -22.30 24.79 6.55
C MET A 153 -22.85 25.91 7.43
N GLU A 154 -22.17 26.28 8.52
CA GLU A 154 -22.66 27.31 9.43
C GLU A 154 -22.76 28.70 8.77
N PHE A 155 -21.87 29.02 7.82
CA PHE A 155 -21.87 30.33 7.14
C PHE A 155 -22.58 30.34 5.79
N PHE A 156 -22.64 29.21 5.07
CA PHE A 156 -23.10 29.14 3.68
C PHE A 156 -24.23 28.15 3.42
N ALA A 157 -24.87 27.60 4.45
CA ALA A 157 -26.09 26.82 4.29
C ALA A 157 -27.20 27.65 3.64
N ASP A 158 -27.88 27.07 2.66
CA ASP A 158 -29.01 27.63 1.88
C ASP A 158 -28.71 28.95 1.15
N VAL A 159 -27.45 29.35 1.06
CA VAL A 159 -27.01 30.55 0.33
C VAL A 159 -27.12 30.37 -1.18
N VAL A 160 -26.82 29.17 -1.66
CA VAL A 160 -26.82 28.82 -3.08
C VAL A 160 -28.10 28.05 -3.41
N TYR A 161 -28.92 28.60 -4.30
CA TYR A 161 -30.18 28.01 -4.76
C TYR A 161 -30.36 28.21 -6.28
N PRO A 162 -31.26 27.48 -6.95
CA PRO A 162 -31.39 27.61 -8.39
C PRO A 162 -31.84 29.02 -8.83
N ASN A 163 -31.27 29.53 -9.92
CA ASN A 163 -31.44 30.91 -10.42
C ASN A 163 -30.95 32.03 -9.48
N CYS A 164 -30.04 31.75 -8.54
CA CYS A 164 -29.39 32.80 -7.76
C CYS A 164 -28.25 33.51 -8.54
N CYS A 165 -27.54 34.43 -7.88
CA CYS A 165 -26.31 35.07 -8.39
C CYS A 165 -26.46 35.88 -9.69
N ASN A 166 -27.68 36.34 -10.02
CA ASN A 166 -27.97 37.05 -11.27
C ASN A 166 -27.25 38.40 -11.43
N THR A 167 -26.81 39.03 -10.33
CA THR A 167 -26.07 40.30 -10.32
C THR A 167 -24.56 40.13 -10.55
N SER A 168 -24.07 38.89 -10.53
CA SER A 168 -22.65 38.57 -10.65
C SER A 168 -22.25 38.18 -12.08
N THR A 169 -20.95 38.16 -12.36
CA THR A 169 -20.41 37.67 -13.65
C THR A 169 -20.64 36.18 -13.87
N VAL A 170 -21.04 35.43 -12.83
CA VAL A 170 -21.25 33.98 -12.85
C VAL A 170 -22.74 33.60 -12.91
N ALA A 171 -23.64 34.56 -13.17
CA ALA A 171 -25.08 34.33 -13.29
C ALA A 171 -25.46 33.17 -14.23
N ASN A 172 -24.74 33.01 -15.34
CA ASN A 172 -24.99 31.94 -16.32
C ASN A 172 -24.77 30.54 -15.74
N SER A 173 -23.86 30.39 -14.76
CA SER A 173 -23.55 29.10 -14.12
C SER A 173 -24.61 28.67 -13.10
N TYR A 174 -25.39 29.61 -12.55
CA TYR A 174 -26.44 29.33 -11.55
C TYR A 174 -27.86 29.36 -12.14
N ARG A 175 -27.97 29.55 -13.46
CA ARG A 175 -29.24 29.62 -14.20
C ARG A 175 -29.94 28.26 -14.26
N GLN A 176 -31.26 28.28 -14.16
CA GLN A 176 -32.19 27.16 -14.38
C GLN A 176 -33.42 27.72 -15.09
N VAL A 177 -33.46 27.64 -16.43
CA VAL A 177 -34.57 28.21 -17.21
C VAL A 177 -35.26 27.12 -18.03
N ASN A 178 -36.59 27.13 -17.97
CA ASN A 178 -37.42 26.30 -18.82
C ASN A 178 -37.54 26.96 -20.21
N ILE A 179 -36.94 26.35 -21.23
CA ILE A 179 -37.09 26.77 -22.62
C ILE A 179 -38.14 25.88 -23.27
N THR A 180 -39.22 26.48 -23.76
CA THR A 180 -40.30 25.76 -24.43
C THR A 180 -40.24 25.98 -25.94
N GLU A 181 -39.82 24.95 -26.67
CA GLU A 181 -39.84 24.93 -28.14
C GLU A 181 -40.96 23.98 -28.62
N GLY A 182 -42.07 24.58 -29.07
CA GLY A 182 -43.27 23.83 -29.46
C GLY A 182 -43.89 23.08 -28.28
N ASN A 183 -44.02 21.75 -28.39
CA ASN A 183 -44.57 20.87 -27.34
C ASN A 183 -43.51 20.30 -26.39
N ARG A 184 -42.24 20.67 -26.52
CA ARG A 184 -41.15 20.18 -25.67
C ARG A 184 -40.64 21.30 -24.77
N THR A 185 -40.66 21.05 -23.46
CA THR A 185 -40.02 21.91 -22.46
C THR A 185 -38.68 21.30 -22.10
N VAL A 186 -37.58 21.95 -22.47
CA VAL A 186 -36.23 21.54 -22.11
C VAL A 186 -35.72 22.47 -21.02
N LEU A 187 -35.20 21.87 -19.95
CA LEU A 187 -34.62 22.58 -18.83
C LEU A 187 -33.15 22.89 -19.15
N GLU A 188 -32.80 24.17 -19.27
CA GLU A 188 -31.42 24.62 -19.43
C GLU A 188 -30.86 24.99 -18.05
N GLU A 189 -29.85 24.25 -17.59
CA GLU A 189 -29.28 24.37 -16.25
C GLU A 189 -27.76 24.57 -16.27
N GLY A 190 -27.26 25.46 -15.41
CA GLY A 190 -25.84 25.65 -15.19
C GLY A 190 -25.23 24.73 -14.12
N TYR A 191 -26.03 23.92 -13.42
CA TYR A 191 -25.68 22.90 -12.42
C TYR A 191 -24.87 23.35 -11.17
N TYR A 192 -24.20 24.51 -11.17
CA TYR A 192 -23.37 24.96 -10.05
C TYR A 192 -24.17 25.22 -8.76
N TYR A 193 -25.50 25.34 -8.83
CA TYR A 193 -26.34 25.43 -7.64
C TYR A 193 -26.39 24.12 -6.82
N LEU A 194 -25.99 22.99 -7.41
CA LEU A 194 -25.88 21.70 -6.71
C LEU A 194 -24.69 21.66 -5.74
N ASN A 195 -23.68 22.51 -5.99
CA ASN A 195 -22.51 22.67 -5.12
C ASN A 195 -22.85 23.62 -3.96
N ASN A 196 -23.51 23.06 -2.96
CA ASN A 196 -23.96 23.78 -1.77
C ASN A 196 -23.35 23.23 -0.48
N PHE A 197 -23.48 24.02 0.58
CA PHE A 197 -23.06 23.69 1.94
C PHE A 197 -24.27 23.38 2.84
N ASN A 198 -25.32 22.74 2.29
CA ASN A 198 -26.54 22.47 3.07
C ASN A 198 -26.39 21.25 3.98
N ASN A 199 -25.59 20.27 3.55
CA ASN A 199 -25.31 19.03 4.28
C ASN A 199 -23.82 18.74 4.27
N ILE A 200 -23.36 17.91 5.23
CA ILE A 200 -21.94 17.55 5.34
C ILE A 200 -21.42 16.83 4.08
N LEU A 201 -22.25 15.97 3.48
CA LEU A 201 -21.89 15.24 2.26
C LEU A 201 -21.79 16.17 1.04
N SER A 202 -22.76 17.09 0.85
CA SER A 202 -22.71 18.08 -0.22
C SER A 202 -21.51 19.03 -0.06
N SER A 203 -21.21 19.40 1.18
CA SER A 203 -20.02 20.20 1.53
C SER A 203 -18.73 19.44 1.19
N PHE A 204 -18.65 18.14 1.48
CA PHE A 204 -17.49 17.31 1.10
C PHE A 204 -17.30 17.22 -0.41
N VAL A 205 -18.37 17.02 -1.18
CA VAL A 205 -18.29 17.02 -2.64
C VAL A 205 -17.83 18.39 -3.15
N THR A 206 -18.40 19.47 -2.62
CA THR A 206 -18.01 20.85 -2.99
C THR A 206 -16.54 21.14 -2.66
N LEU A 207 -16.07 20.77 -1.46
CA LEU A 207 -14.65 20.94 -1.07
C LEU A 207 -13.70 20.04 -1.89
N PHE A 208 -14.15 18.85 -2.27
CA PHE A 208 -13.42 17.97 -3.17
C PHE A 208 -13.25 18.61 -4.56
N GLU A 209 -14.32 19.16 -5.14
CA GLU A 209 -14.25 19.90 -6.40
C GLU A 209 -13.31 21.11 -6.31
N LEU A 210 -13.36 21.87 -5.21
CA LEU A 210 -12.46 23.00 -4.98
C LEU A 210 -10.99 22.57 -4.87
N THR A 211 -10.72 21.34 -4.43
CA THR A 211 -9.35 20.81 -4.33
C THR A 211 -8.76 20.44 -5.70
N VAL A 212 -9.60 20.19 -6.71
CA VAL A 212 -9.15 19.97 -8.09
C VAL A 212 -8.69 21.28 -8.75
N VAL A 213 -8.91 22.44 -8.12
CA VAL A 213 -8.45 23.78 -8.55
C VAL A 213 -9.08 24.26 -9.86
N ASN A 214 -9.98 23.49 -10.48
CA ASN A 214 -10.67 23.90 -11.69
C ASN A 214 -11.94 24.69 -11.36
N ASN A 215 -12.17 25.81 -12.05
CA ASN A 215 -13.39 26.64 -11.92
C ASN A 215 -13.80 27.04 -10.48
N TRP A 216 -12.87 26.99 -9.53
CA TRP A 216 -13.13 27.26 -8.11
C TRP A 216 -13.63 28.69 -7.85
N TYR A 217 -13.23 29.64 -8.69
CA TYR A 217 -13.67 31.03 -8.61
C TYR A 217 -15.17 31.19 -8.91
N ILE A 218 -15.80 30.26 -9.65
CA ILE A 218 -17.24 30.31 -9.93
C ILE A 218 -18.04 30.10 -8.64
N THR A 219 -17.67 29.06 -7.87
CA THR A 219 -18.26 28.79 -6.56
C THR A 219 -17.98 29.91 -5.56
N MET A 220 -16.75 30.44 -5.55
CA MET A 220 -16.39 31.58 -4.70
C MET A 220 -17.24 32.82 -5.04
N GLU A 221 -17.26 33.25 -6.30
CA GLU A 221 -18.01 34.45 -6.70
C GLU A 221 -19.52 34.27 -6.49
N GLY A 222 -20.05 33.07 -6.74
CA GLY A 222 -21.44 32.73 -6.44
C GLY A 222 -21.80 32.96 -4.98
N VAL A 223 -21.03 32.36 -4.05
CA VAL A 223 -21.26 32.54 -2.60
C VAL A 223 -21.05 33.99 -2.18
N THR A 224 -20.05 34.69 -2.71
CA THR A 224 -19.79 36.09 -2.35
C THR A 224 -20.86 37.05 -2.83
N SER A 225 -21.54 36.73 -3.94
CA SER A 225 -22.63 37.55 -4.48
C SER A 225 -23.88 37.52 -3.60
N MET A 226 -24.07 36.45 -2.83
CA MET A 226 -25.20 36.28 -1.90
C MET A 226 -24.84 36.66 -0.46
N THR A 227 -23.55 36.68 -0.11
CA THR A 227 -23.07 36.92 1.27
C THR A 227 -22.32 38.25 1.38
N SER A 228 -21.01 38.19 1.58
CA SER A 228 -20.12 39.34 1.72
C SER A 228 -18.77 39.03 1.10
N HIS A 229 -17.98 40.07 0.79
CA HIS A 229 -16.62 39.89 0.25
C HIS A 229 -15.68 39.13 1.20
N TRP A 230 -15.97 39.10 2.51
CA TRP A 230 -15.20 38.32 3.49
C TRP A 230 -15.25 36.82 3.24
N SER A 231 -16.28 36.29 2.55
CA SER A 231 -16.31 34.87 2.19
C SER A 231 -15.23 34.50 1.16
N ARG A 232 -14.69 35.46 0.39
CA ARG A 232 -13.50 35.23 -0.44
C ARG A 232 -12.30 34.76 0.39
N LEU A 233 -12.17 35.26 1.63
CA LEU A 233 -11.08 34.87 2.52
C LEU A 233 -11.18 33.38 2.90
N TYR A 234 -12.38 32.86 3.09
CA TYR A 234 -12.60 31.43 3.35
C TYR A 234 -12.09 30.58 2.19
N PHE A 235 -12.50 30.88 0.96
CA PHE A 235 -12.08 30.12 -0.23
C PHE A 235 -10.57 30.25 -0.51
N MET A 236 -9.99 31.45 -0.34
CA MET A 236 -8.55 31.66 -0.51
C MET A 236 -7.74 30.91 0.56
N THR A 237 -8.20 30.90 1.80
CA THR A 237 -7.54 30.16 2.90
C THR A 237 -7.63 28.66 2.64
N PHE A 238 -8.80 28.15 2.26
CA PHE A 238 -8.98 26.76 1.89
C PHE A 238 -8.06 26.36 0.74
N TYR A 239 -7.95 27.19 -0.31
CA TYR A 239 -7.08 26.94 -1.45
C TYR A 239 -5.61 26.77 -1.06
N ILE A 240 -5.07 27.70 -0.25
CA ILE A 240 -3.67 27.63 0.19
C ILE A 240 -3.45 26.37 1.03
N VAL A 241 -4.34 26.10 1.99
CA VAL A 241 -4.23 24.95 2.89
C VAL A 241 -4.32 23.63 2.11
N THR A 242 -5.32 23.47 1.24
CA THR A 242 -5.51 22.24 0.47
C THR A 242 -4.36 21.98 -0.51
N MET A 243 -3.80 23.04 -1.12
CA MET A 243 -2.64 22.91 -2.00
C MET A 243 -1.40 22.43 -1.25
N VAL A 244 -1.13 22.96 -0.05
CA VAL A 244 -0.03 22.50 0.80
C VAL A 244 -0.26 21.06 1.27
N VAL A 245 -1.46 20.74 1.76
CA VAL A 245 -1.78 19.39 2.24
C VAL A 245 -1.67 18.35 1.11
N MET A 246 -2.23 18.65 -0.07
CA MET A 246 -2.17 17.73 -1.22
C MET A 246 -0.75 17.53 -1.72
N THR A 247 0.07 18.58 -1.79
CA THR A 247 1.47 18.43 -2.21
C THR A 247 2.29 17.60 -1.22
N ILE A 248 2.07 17.77 0.08
CA ILE A 248 2.71 16.93 1.12
C ILE A 248 2.27 15.47 0.99
N ILE A 249 0.98 15.20 0.84
CA ILE A 249 0.45 13.84 0.70
C ILE A 249 1.02 13.16 -0.55
N VAL A 250 1.00 13.84 -1.70
CA VAL A 250 1.53 13.30 -2.96
C VAL A 250 3.03 13.02 -2.85
N ALA A 251 3.81 13.94 -2.28
CA ALA A 251 5.24 13.74 -2.10
C ALA A 251 5.55 12.52 -1.22
N PHE A 252 4.86 12.38 -0.09
CA PHE A 252 5.06 11.24 0.81
C PHE A 252 4.61 9.90 0.20
N ILE A 253 3.52 9.90 -0.58
CA ILE A 253 3.08 8.71 -1.32
C ILE A 253 4.12 8.30 -2.36
N LEU A 254 4.64 9.27 -3.13
CA LEU A 254 5.65 9.00 -4.14
C LEU A 254 6.94 8.49 -3.52
N ASP A 255 7.40 9.09 -2.41
CA ASP A 255 8.57 8.63 -1.68
C ASP A 255 8.38 7.20 -1.14
N ALA A 256 7.24 6.93 -0.49
CA ALA A 256 6.91 5.58 -0.05
C ALA A 256 6.86 4.57 -1.21
N PHE A 257 6.28 4.94 -2.34
CA PHE A 257 6.18 4.08 -3.52
C PHE A 257 7.55 3.79 -4.14
N VAL A 258 8.37 4.83 -4.34
CA VAL A 258 9.72 4.72 -4.88
C VAL A 258 10.59 3.88 -3.95
N PHE A 259 10.54 4.12 -2.64
CA PHE A 259 11.23 3.35 -1.63
C PHE A 259 10.87 1.85 -1.72
N ARG A 260 9.58 1.52 -1.79
CA ARG A 260 9.13 0.11 -1.88
C ARG A 260 9.49 -0.53 -3.23
N MET A 261 9.43 0.22 -4.33
CA MET A 261 9.83 -0.26 -5.64
C MET A 261 11.34 -0.54 -5.69
N ASN A 262 12.17 0.35 -5.13
CA ASN A 262 13.61 0.16 -5.02
C ASN A 262 13.98 -1.00 -4.10
N TYR A 263 13.30 -1.12 -2.96
CA TYR A 263 13.42 -2.26 -2.06
C TYR A 263 13.11 -3.58 -2.77
N SER A 264 11.98 -3.64 -3.50
CA SER A 264 11.57 -4.82 -4.26
C SER A 264 12.60 -5.19 -5.34
N ARG A 265 13.16 -4.21 -6.05
CA ARG A 265 14.21 -4.43 -7.04
C ARG A 265 15.49 -4.98 -6.42
N LYS A 266 16.00 -4.36 -5.35
CA LYS A 266 17.24 -4.77 -4.66
C LYS A 266 17.08 -6.14 -4.01
N ASN A 267 15.88 -6.45 -3.50
CA ASN A 267 15.52 -7.79 -3.05
C ASN A 267 15.57 -8.85 -4.14
N ARG A 268 15.22 -8.49 -5.38
CA ARG A 268 15.15 -9.44 -6.48
C ARG A 268 16.52 -9.72 -7.08
N GLU A 269 17.38 -8.70 -7.14
CA GLU A 269 18.82 -8.85 -7.44
C GLU A 269 19.48 -9.82 -6.45
N LEU A 270 19.08 -9.76 -5.17
CA LEU A 270 19.48 -10.70 -4.12
C LEU A 270 18.92 -12.11 -4.27
N VAL A 271 17.92 -12.37 -5.12
CA VAL A 271 17.37 -13.71 -5.32
C VAL A 271 17.89 -14.34 -6.61
N ASP A 272 18.17 -13.53 -7.64
CA ASP A 272 18.72 -14.02 -8.91
C ASP A 272 20.22 -14.36 -8.83
N ASN A 273 20.93 -13.92 -7.77
CA ASN A 273 22.30 -14.35 -7.51
C ASN A 273 22.33 -15.75 -6.88
N PRO A 274 22.94 -16.76 -7.51
CA PRO A 274 22.92 -18.15 -7.01
C PRO A 274 23.67 -18.35 -5.69
N GLU A 275 24.56 -17.43 -5.32
CA GLU A 275 25.21 -17.42 -4.00
C GLU A 275 24.26 -16.98 -2.87
N ASP A 276 23.17 -16.29 -3.22
CA ASP A 276 22.26 -15.64 -2.27
C ASP A 276 21.03 -16.49 -1.86
N GLU A 277 20.74 -17.61 -2.53
CA GLU A 277 19.65 -18.54 -2.16
C GLU A 277 19.85 -19.16 -0.76
N ASN A 278 21.11 -19.32 -0.33
CA ASN A 278 21.46 -20.00 0.92
C ASN A 278 21.48 -19.08 2.16
N GLY A 279 21.06 -17.82 2.01
CA GLY A 279 21.16 -16.81 3.06
C GLY A 279 22.57 -16.24 3.19
N ILE A 280 22.89 -15.63 4.33
CA ILE A 280 24.24 -15.14 4.62
C ILE A 280 25.06 -16.34 5.11
N VAL A 281 26.09 -16.68 4.35
CA VAL A 281 27.04 -17.75 4.67
C VAL A 281 28.33 -17.10 5.15
N PHE A 282 28.85 -17.58 6.29
CA PHE A 282 30.12 -17.13 6.84
C PHE A 282 30.99 -18.35 7.14
N ASP A 283 32.21 -18.33 6.64
CA ASP A 283 33.24 -19.31 6.94
C ASP A 283 34.17 -18.76 8.02
N VAL A 284 34.37 -19.56 9.08
CA VAL A 284 35.30 -19.23 10.16
C VAL A 284 36.27 -20.39 10.28
N GLU A 285 37.55 -20.11 10.07
CA GLU A 285 38.62 -21.07 10.30
C GLU A 285 39.00 -21.03 11.79
N VAL A 286 38.99 -22.19 12.44
CA VAL A 286 39.47 -22.37 13.82
C VAL A 286 40.76 -23.16 13.76
N LYS A 287 41.85 -22.58 14.26
CA LYS A 287 43.14 -23.26 14.35
C LYS A 287 43.23 -24.11 15.61
N GLN A 288 44.02 -25.17 15.54
CA GLN A 288 44.24 -26.08 16.67
C GLN A 288 44.81 -25.34 17.90
N ASP A 289 45.74 -24.40 17.68
CA ASP A 289 46.35 -23.61 18.75
C ASP A 289 45.34 -22.72 19.49
N GLU A 290 44.39 -22.12 18.76
CA GLU A 290 43.32 -21.28 19.32
C GLU A 290 42.31 -22.12 20.13
N ALA A 291 41.99 -23.32 19.64
CA ALA A 291 41.13 -24.26 20.36
C ALA A 291 41.77 -24.76 21.66
N LEU A 292 43.08 -25.02 21.65
CA LEU A 292 43.85 -25.40 22.84
C LEU A 292 43.90 -24.25 23.87
N ALA A 293 44.19 -23.03 23.43
CA ALA A 293 44.20 -21.85 24.30
C ALA A 293 42.81 -21.64 24.95
N THR A 294 41.74 -21.80 24.18
CA THR A 294 40.36 -21.69 24.68
C THR A 294 40.03 -22.79 25.69
N LEU A 295 40.51 -24.03 25.45
CA LEU A 295 40.33 -25.14 26.39
C LEU A 295 40.98 -24.86 27.75
N ASP A 296 42.20 -24.30 27.74
CA ASP A 296 42.92 -24.01 28.98
C ASP A 296 42.30 -22.84 29.75
N LEU A 297 41.78 -21.83 29.06
CA LEU A 297 40.95 -20.78 29.68
C LEU A 297 39.65 -21.33 30.28
N TYR A 298 38.96 -22.23 29.57
CA TYR A 298 37.73 -22.87 30.07
C TYR A 298 38.00 -23.75 31.30
N LYS A 299 39.14 -24.44 31.38
CA LYS A 299 39.53 -25.19 32.60
C LYS A 299 39.76 -24.27 33.80
N GLN A 300 40.26 -23.05 33.58
CA GLN A 300 40.48 -22.08 34.66
C GLN A 300 39.19 -21.43 35.15
N MET A 301 38.21 -21.20 34.28
CA MET A 301 36.94 -20.52 34.61
C MET A 301 35.81 -21.45 35.14
N SER A 302 36.02 -22.77 35.20
CA SER A 302 35.05 -23.76 35.74
C SER A 302 33.59 -23.67 35.22
N PRO A 303 33.30 -23.75 33.90
CA PRO A 303 31.94 -23.86 33.39
C PRO A 303 31.45 -25.32 33.36
N GLY A 304 30.13 -25.50 33.20
CA GLY A 304 29.45 -26.80 33.26
C GLY A 304 30.05 -27.90 32.35
N PRO A 305 29.89 -29.19 32.72
CA PRO A 305 30.61 -30.32 32.10
C PRO A 305 30.30 -30.54 30.60
N SER A 306 29.20 -29.98 30.09
CA SER A 306 28.75 -30.15 28.71
C SER A 306 29.61 -29.40 27.69
N SER A 307 30.01 -28.16 27.96
CA SER A 307 30.80 -27.33 27.04
C SER A 307 32.23 -27.86 26.86
N LEU A 308 32.85 -28.33 27.95
CA LEU A 308 34.21 -28.87 27.95
C LEU A 308 34.29 -30.18 27.16
N SER A 309 33.26 -31.04 27.26
CA SER A 309 33.17 -32.27 26.48
C SER A 309 33.04 -32.03 24.97
N SER A 310 32.40 -30.93 24.56
CA SER A 310 32.23 -30.59 23.14
C SER A 310 33.54 -30.10 22.51
N LEU A 311 34.32 -29.31 23.24
CA LEU A 311 35.59 -28.74 22.77
C LEU A 311 36.70 -29.81 22.66
N VAL A 312 36.72 -30.76 23.60
CA VAL A 312 37.61 -31.94 23.54
C VAL A 312 37.29 -32.82 22.33
N ARG A 313 36.01 -32.97 21.96
CA ARG A 313 35.62 -33.71 20.75
C ARG A 313 36.09 -33.03 19.46
N VAL A 314 36.08 -31.69 19.42
CA VAL A 314 36.58 -30.93 18.27
C VAL A 314 38.10 -31.12 18.12
N LEU A 315 38.86 -31.05 19.22
CA LEU A 315 40.30 -31.32 19.22
C LEU A 315 40.63 -32.75 18.76
N GLN A 316 39.88 -33.75 19.24
CA GLN A 316 40.02 -35.13 18.80
C GLN A 316 39.68 -35.34 17.32
N ALA A 317 38.73 -34.58 16.78
CA ALA A 317 38.38 -34.63 15.37
C ALA A 317 39.48 -34.01 14.48
N MET A 318 40.11 -32.92 14.92
CA MET A 318 41.28 -32.32 14.25
C MET A 318 42.48 -33.27 14.25
N ASP A 319 42.77 -33.88 15.40
CA ASP A 319 43.88 -34.83 15.54
C ASP A 319 43.69 -36.10 14.68
N ARG A 320 42.44 -36.58 14.57
CA ARG A 320 42.09 -37.71 13.69
C ARG A 320 42.21 -37.42 12.20
N SER A 321 41.99 -36.17 11.79
CA SER A 321 42.01 -35.76 10.38
C SER A 321 43.39 -35.32 9.90
N GLY A 322 44.33 -35.07 10.82
CA GLY A 322 45.69 -34.62 10.49
C GLY A 322 45.74 -33.19 9.96
N HIS A 323 44.67 -32.41 10.19
CA HIS A 323 44.57 -31.00 9.78
C HIS A 323 44.70 -30.09 11.01
N SER A 324 45.57 -29.09 10.91
CA SER A 324 45.83 -28.11 11.97
C SER A 324 44.77 -26.99 12.05
N SER A 325 43.81 -26.99 11.13
CA SER A 325 42.69 -26.06 11.14
C SER A 325 41.40 -26.72 10.64
N LEU A 326 40.27 -26.20 11.12
CA LEU A 326 38.94 -26.69 10.79
C LEU A 326 38.06 -25.50 10.40
N VAL A 327 37.47 -25.56 9.19
CA VAL A 327 36.61 -24.50 8.67
C VAL A 327 35.16 -24.80 9.04
N TYR A 328 34.55 -23.89 9.81
CA TYR A 328 33.14 -23.93 10.14
C TYR A 328 32.36 -23.07 9.18
N LEU A 329 31.29 -23.62 8.61
CA LEU A 329 30.37 -22.90 7.76
C LEU A 329 29.09 -22.56 8.54
N GLY A 330 28.95 -21.30 8.93
CA GLY A 330 27.73 -20.79 9.51
C GLY A 330 26.77 -20.28 8.43
N ARG A 331 25.47 -20.54 8.61
CA ARG A 331 24.42 -20.06 7.72
C ARG A 331 23.32 -19.39 8.52
N ARG A 332 22.90 -18.21 8.06
CA ARG A 332 21.77 -17.47 8.64
C ARG A 332 20.83 -16.98 7.54
N SER A 333 19.53 -17.06 7.78
CA SER A 333 18.52 -16.44 6.92
C SER A 333 18.54 -14.91 7.05
N ARG A 334 18.35 -14.22 5.93
CA ARG A 334 18.29 -12.76 5.91
C ARG A 334 17.05 -12.25 6.63
N THR A 335 17.22 -11.25 7.49
CA THR A 335 16.13 -10.56 8.18
C THR A 335 15.80 -9.24 7.50
N LYS A 336 14.64 -8.67 7.85
CA LYS A 336 14.21 -7.34 7.37
C LYS A 336 15.27 -6.25 7.64
N SER A 337 16.00 -6.38 8.75
CA SER A 337 17.11 -5.49 9.13
C SER A 337 18.26 -5.49 8.13
N ASP A 338 18.67 -6.68 7.66
CA ASP A 338 19.83 -6.85 6.77
C ASP A 338 19.58 -6.13 5.43
N LEU A 339 18.32 -6.14 5.03
CA LEU A 339 17.86 -5.51 3.82
C LEU A 339 17.63 -4.00 3.96
N SER A 340 17.15 -3.52 5.11
CA SER A 340 17.16 -2.09 5.40
C SER A 340 18.59 -1.55 5.46
N MET A 341 19.54 -2.33 5.98
CA MET A 341 20.95 -1.94 6.02
C MET A 341 21.53 -1.74 4.62
N LYS A 342 21.17 -2.61 3.67
CA LYS A 342 21.53 -2.44 2.25
C LYS A 342 20.79 -1.29 1.55
N MET A 343 19.62 -0.88 2.02
CA MET A 343 18.91 0.26 1.41
C MET A 343 19.56 1.59 1.78
N TYR A 344 19.94 1.75 3.04
CA TYR A 344 20.47 2.98 3.59
C TYR A 344 22.01 2.95 3.75
N GLU A 345 22.70 2.09 3.00
CA GLU A 345 24.15 1.86 3.15
C GLU A 345 24.96 3.16 3.08
N GLU A 346 24.55 4.09 2.20
CA GLU A 346 25.19 5.40 2.03
C GLU A 346 24.88 6.37 3.19
N GLU A 347 23.67 6.31 3.78
CA GLU A 347 23.23 7.20 4.87
C GLU A 347 23.68 6.72 6.25
N ILE A 348 23.83 5.40 6.44
CA ILE A 348 24.21 4.78 7.71
C ILE A 348 25.57 5.29 8.19
N GLN A 349 26.52 5.49 7.27
CA GLN A 349 27.84 6.00 7.62
C GLN A 349 27.78 7.45 8.15
N GLU A 350 26.89 8.27 7.57
CA GLU A 350 26.64 9.62 8.05
C GLU A 350 25.99 9.59 9.44
N TRP A 351 24.98 8.73 9.65
CA TRP A 351 24.33 8.57 10.97
C TRP A 351 25.32 8.15 12.05
N TYR A 352 26.25 7.23 11.76
CA TYR A 352 27.31 6.86 12.70
C TYR A 352 28.22 8.05 13.01
N SER A 353 28.64 8.81 12.00
CA SER A 353 29.48 10.00 12.20
C SER A 353 28.79 11.05 13.07
N GLU A 354 27.47 11.25 12.88
CA GLU A 354 26.68 12.21 13.62
C GLU A 354 26.44 11.75 15.07
N TYR A 355 26.18 10.45 15.27
CA TYR A 355 26.07 9.82 16.59
C TYR A 355 27.36 9.96 17.39
N SER A 356 28.51 9.64 16.78
CA SER A 356 29.82 9.81 17.40
C SER A 356 30.05 11.27 17.80
N ARG A 357 29.69 12.23 16.93
CA ARG A 357 29.83 13.66 17.22
C ARG A 357 28.90 14.14 18.34
N LYS A 358 27.69 13.61 18.47
CA LYS A 358 26.74 13.97 19.54
C LYS A 358 27.09 13.35 20.89
N ASN A 359 27.76 12.19 20.91
CA ASN A 359 28.13 11.49 22.14
C ASN A 359 29.56 11.75 22.62
N LEU A 360 30.47 12.22 21.76
CA LEU A 360 31.80 12.68 22.19
C LEU A 360 31.78 13.83 23.23
N PRO A 361 30.86 14.82 23.19
CA PRO A 361 30.80 15.89 24.18
C PRO A 361 30.46 15.42 25.60
N GLN A 362 29.71 14.31 25.75
CA GLN A 362 29.31 13.80 27.07
C GLN A 362 30.40 12.93 27.73
N LEU A 363 31.22 12.22 26.96
CA LEU A 363 32.27 11.36 27.52
C LEU A 363 33.45 12.18 28.07
N ASP A 364 33.75 13.33 27.46
CA ASP A 364 34.85 14.19 27.89
C ASP A 364 34.49 15.05 29.14
N GLN A 365 33.20 15.24 29.40
CA GLN A 365 32.71 15.96 30.58
C GLN A 365 32.67 15.06 31.83
N SER A 366 32.38 13.76 31.69
CA SER A 366 32.43 12.81 32.81
C SER A 366 33.85 12.47 33.24
N LEU A 367 34.82 12.47 32.32
CA LEU A 367 36.24 12.26 32.63
C LEU A 367 36.90 13.47 33.30
N ARG A 368 36.43 14.70 33.07
CA ARG A 368 36.96 15.91 33.73
C ARG A 368 36.49 16.09 35.17
N THR A 369 35.39 15.49 35.58
CA THR A 369 34.89 15.59 36.97
C THR A 369 35.55 14.60 37.93
N VAL A 370 36.26 13.58 37.42
CA VAL A 370 36.89 12.52 38.24
C VAL A 370 38.39 12.79 38.49
N GLY A 371 39.00 13.73 37.77
CA GLY A 371 40.44 14.06 37.91
C GLY A 371 40.84 14.89 39.14
N GLY A 372 40.01 14.95 40.18
CA GLY A 372 40.11 15.93 41.25
C GLY A 372 39.92 15.41 42.68
N SER A 373 40.39 14.21 43.03
CA SER A 373 40.73 13.87 44.42
C SER A 373 41.39 12.49 44.52
N PHE A 374 42.70 12.45 44.72
CA PHE A 374 43.36 11.28 45.31
C PHE A 374 43.14 11.33 46.82
N GLY A 375 42.35 10.39 47.33
CA GLY A 375 42.16 10.13 48.76
C GLY A 375 41.72 8.68 48.91
N SER A 376 42.55 7.88 49.57
CA SER A 376 42.35 6.48 49.94
C SER A 376 40.95 6.20 50.47
N ASP A 377 40.25 5.19 49.93
CA ASP A 377 39.68 4.08 50.70
C ASP A 377 38.96 3.03 49.82
N SER A 378 39.12 1.77 50.24
CA SER A 378 38.37 0.53 49.99
C SER A 378 37.53 0.35 48.70
N CYS A 379 37.91 -0.72 47.98
CA CYS A 379 37.17 -1.36 46.91
C CYS A 379 35.85 -1.99 47.40
N SER A 380 34.70 -1.53 46.89
CA SER A 380 33.46 -2.30 46.81
C SER A 380 32.82 -2.08 45.44
N LEU A 381 32.84 -3.13 44.62
CA LEU A 381 32.24 -3.16 43.29
C LEU A 381 30.74 -3.47 43.45
N SER A 382 29.87 -2.46 43.33
CA SER A 382 28.43 -2.63 43.17
C SER A 382 28.06 -2.65 41.69
N GLU A 383 27.34 -3.70 41.27
CA GLU A 383 26.75 -3.87 39.94
C GLU A 383 25.77 -2.73 39.60
N PRO A 384 25.68 -2.27 38.34
CA PRO A 384 24.56 -1.47 37.89
C PRO A 384 23.41 -2.37 37.39
N GLU A 385 22.25 -2.18 38.01
CA GLU A 385 20.96 -2.76 37.65
C GLU A 385 20.63 -2.59 36.15
N GLN A 386 20.29 -3.71 35.51
CA GLN A 386 19.53 -3.71 34.26
C GLN A 386 18.09 -3.26 34.56
N ASN A 387 17.78 -1.99 34.28
CA ASN A 387 16.40 -1.53 34.16
C ASN A 387 15.78 -2.13 32.89
N SER A 388 15.13 -3.27 33.05
CA SER A 388 14.13 -3.80 32.15
C SER A 388 12.86 -2.94 32.22
N LEU A 389 12.74 -1.95 31.33
CA LEU A 389 11.45 -1.35 30.99
C LEU A 389 10.86 -2.16 29.83
N SER A 390 10.19 -3.23 30.22
CA SER A 390 9.23 -3.95 29.40
C SER A 390 7.95 -3.12 29.29
N ASP A 391 7.83 -2.31 28.25
CA ASP A 391 6.52 -1.82 27.82
C ASP A 391 5.85 -2.86 26.93
N GLN A 392 4.98 -3.63 27.59
CA GLN A 392 3.92 -4.39 26.96
C GLN A 392 2.95 -3.41 26.27
N HIS A 393 2.98 -3.35 24.95
CA HIS A 393 1.77 -3.05 24.20
C HIS A 393 1.34 -4.29 23.42
N SER A 394 0.33 -4.93 23.99
CA SER A 394 -0.57 -5.86 23.34
C SER A 394 -1.14 -5.25 22.05
N ILE A 395 -0.99 -5.98 20.94
CA ILE A 395 -1.86 -5.84 19.79
C ILE A 395 -2.29 -7.26 19.40
N ASN A 396 -3.60 -7.42 19.31
CA ASN A 396 -4.32 -8.58 18.77
C ASN A 396 -3.85 -8.98 17.38
#